data_AF-A0A6A3XXR8-F1
#
_entry.id   AF-A0A6A3XXR8-F1
#
_cell.length_a   1.000
_cell.length_b   1.000
_cell.length_c   1.000
_cell.angle_alpha   90.00
_cell.angle_beta   90.00
_cell.angle_gamma   90.00
#
_symmetry.space_group_name_H-M   'P 1'
#
loop_
_entity.id
_entity.type
_entity.pdbx_description
1 polymer ?
#
loop_
_entity_poly.entity_id
_entity_poly.type
_entity_poly.pdbx_seq_one_letter_code
_entity_poly.pdbx_strand_id
1 'polypeptide(L)' 'MENANFTPQQKAELINRVRSEVQQQALQELTQNLQEKCFDKCLTRPSGKLDGKQQNCLALAALRSS' A
#
# COMPACT_ATOMS: atom_id res chain seq x y z
N MET A 1 1.00 29.20 15.85
CA MET A 1 1.51 28.31 14.78
C MET A 1 2.81 28.94 14.32
N GLU A 2 3.95 28.34 14.69
CA GLU A 2 5.26 28.96 14.57
C GLU A 2 5.65 29.15 13.10
N ASN A 3 6.13 30.36 12.78
CA ASN A 3 6.50 30.78 11.44
C ASN A 3 7.81 30.06 11.05
N ALA A 4 7.69 28.88 10.42
CA ALA A 4 8.83 28.04 10.11
C ALA A 4 9.68 28.63 8.97
N ASN A 5 10.59 29.53 9.32
CA ASN A 5 11.62 30.05 8.43
C ASN A 5 12.77 29.03 8.35
N PHE A 6 12.58 27.99 7.53
CA PHE A 6 13.60 26.98 7.30
C PHE A 6 14.74 27.56 6.44
N THR A 7 15.99 27.29 6.82
CA THR A 7 17.12 27.56 5.95
C THR A 7 17.02 26.71 4.67
N PRO A 8 17.66 27.11 3.55
CA PRO A 8 17.62 26.34 2.30
C PRO A 8 18.04 24.88 2.48
N GLN A 9 18.99 24.60 3.37
CA GLN A 9 19.47 23.27 3.72
C GLN A 9 18.43 22.46 4.51
N GLN A 10 17.78 23.06 5.51
CA GLN A 10 16.71 22.41 6.28
C GLN A 10 15.50 22.08 5.40
N LYS A 11 15.17 22.96 4.47
CA LYS A 11 14.08 22.71 3.50
C LYS A 11 14.41 21.55 2.56
N ALA A 12 15.64 21.45 2.09
CA ALA A 12 16.08 20.33 1.25
C ALA A 12 16.01 18.99 2.00
N GLU A 13 16.48 18.95 3.25
CA GLU A 13 16.40 17.75 4.09
C GLU A 13 14.95 17.36 4.38
N LEU A 14 14.10 18.34 4.71
CA LEU A 14 12.67 18.11 4.96
C LEU A 14 11.97 17.55 3.73
N ILE A 15 12.22 18.11 2.54
CA ILE A 15 11.64 17.60 1.28
C ILE A 15 12.10 16.16 1.02
N ASN A 16 13.37 15.83 1.28
CA ASN A 16 13.87 14.47 1.12
C ASN A 16 13.17 13.49 2.08
N ARG A 17 12.99 13.87 3.34
CA ARG A 17 12.24 13.05 4.32
C ARG A 17 10.79 12.89 3.88
N VAL A 18 10.11 13.98 3.52
CA VAL A 18 8.71 13.94 3.05
C VAL A 18 8.56 13.04 1.82
N ARG A 19 9.47 13.12 0.85
CA ARG A 19 9.43 12.24 -0.33
C ARG A 19 9.55 10.76 0.05
N SER A 20 10.43 10.43 0.99
CA SER A 20 10.57 9.06 1.51
C SER A 20 9.27 8.56 2.15
N GLU A 21 8.62 9.39 2.94
CA GLU A 21 7.34 9.06 3.59
C GLU A 21 6.20 8.90 2.57
N VAL A 22 6.13 9.80 1.57
CA VAL A 22 5.12 9.75 0.51
C VAL A 22 5.24 8.47 -0.32
N GLN A 23 6.46 8.03 -0.63
CA GLN A 23 6.67 6.77 -1.36
C GLN A 23 6.20 5.55 -0.56
N GLN A 24 6.47 5.53 0.75
CA GLN A 24 6.00 4.45 1.63
C GLN A 24 4.47 4.44 1.73
N GLN A 25 3.84 5.60 1.87
CA GLN A 25 2.39 5.73 1.90
C GLN A 25 1.73 5.30 0.59
N ALA A 26 2.30 5.68 -0.55
CA ALA A 26 1.81 5.25 -1.86
C ALA A 26 1.87 3.72 -2.03
N LEU A 27 2.94 3.09 -1.52
CA LEU A 27 3.05 1.62 -1.52
C LEU A 27 2.03 0.96 -0.58
N GLN A 28 1.77 1.55 0.59
CA GLN A 28 0.74 1.06 1.51
C GLN A 28 -0.65 1.14 0.87
N GLU A 29 -0.99 2.26 0.22
CA GLU A 29 -2.27 2.43 -0.47
C GLU A 29 -2.43 1.40 -1.60
N LEU A 30 -1.39 1.20 -2.42
CA LEU A 30 -1.39 0.17 -3.46
C LEU A 30 -1.61 -1.23 -2.87
N THR A 31 -0.91 -1.54 -1.78
CA THR A 31 -1.02 -2.84 -1.10
C THR A 31 -2.43 -3.06 -0.54
N GLN A 32 -3.01 -2.03 0.08
CA GLN A 32 -4.38 -2.08 0.61
C GLN A 32 -5.39 -2.31 -0.53
N ASN A 33 -5.27 -1.55 -1.61
CA ASN A 33 -6.14 -1.67 -2.77
C ASN A 33 -6.03 -3.05 -3.45
N LEU A 34 -4.82 -3.58 -3.55
CA LEU A 34 -4.56 -4.92 -4.05
C LEU A 34 -5.20 -5.98 -3.15
N GLN A 35 -5.06 -5.86 -1.82
CA GLN A 35 -5.72 -6.76 -0.88
C GLN A 35 -7.24 -6.73 -1.06
N GLU A 36 -7.87 -5.54 -1.08
CA GLU A 36 -9.32 -5.42 -1.24
C GLU A 36 -9.82 -6.07 -2.54
N LYS A 37 -9.17 -5.77 -3.68
CA LYS A 37 -9.53 -6.38 -4.98
C LYS A 37 -9.34 -7.88 -5.00
N CYS A 38 -8.25 -8.39 -4.43
CA CYS A 38 -7.98 -9.82 -4.35
C CYS A 38 -8.99 -10.53 -3.44
N PHE A 39 -9.33 -9.93 -2.30
CA PHE A 39 -10.32 -10.46 -1.36
C PHE A 39 -11.71 -10.51 -1.99
N ASP A 40 -12.18 -9.40 -2.57
CA ASP A 40 -13.50 -9.33 -3.21
C ASP A 40 -13.65 -10.34 -4.35
N LYS A 41 -12.60 -10.50 -5.17
CA LYS A 41 -12.62 -11.46 -6.29
C LYS A 41 -12.51 -12.92 -5.85
N CYS A 42 -11.66 -13.22 -4.86
CA CYS A 42 -11.30 -14.60 -4.54
C CYS A 42 -12.05 -15.19 -3.35
N LEU A 43 -12.56 -14.35 -2.44
CA LEU A 43 -13.26 -14.80 -1.23
C LEU A 43 -14.77 -14.54 -1.33
N THR A 44 -15.47 -15.44 -2.02
CA THR A 44 -16.94 -15.38 -2.18
C THR A 44 -17.71 -15.79 -0.92
N ARG A 45 -17.07 -16.49 0.03
CA ARG A 45 -17.66 -16.90 1.31
C ARG A 45 -16.62 -16.73 2.43
N PRO A 46 -16.94 -16.03 3.52
CA PRO A 46 -16.04 -15.90 4.65
C PRO A 46 -15.98 -17.23 5.41
N SER A 47 -14.96 -18.03 5.11
CA SER A 47 -14.58 -19.20 5.90
C SER A 47 -13.34 -18.86 6.72
N GLY A 48 -13.26 -19.34 7.96
CA GLY A 48 -12.09 -19.10 8.83
C GLY A 48 -10.78 -19.72 8.32
N LYS A 49 -10.80 -20.39 7.16
CA LYS A 49 -9.65 -20.98 6.48
C LYS A 49 -9.78 -20.76 4.98
N LEU A 50 -8.64 -20.56 4.33
CA LEU A 50 -8.53 -20.51 2.88
C LEU A 50 -8.47 -21.94 2.34
N ASP A 51 -9.40 -22.28 1.46
CA ASP A 51 -9.35 -23.51 0.66
C ASP A 51 -8.32 -23.38 -0.48
N GLY A 52 -7.85 -24.50 -1.04
CA GLY A 52 -6.88 -24.51 -2.13
C GLY A 52 -7.28 -23.66 -3.34
N LYS A 53 -8.59 -23.57 -3.66
CA LYS A 53 -9.07 -22.68 -4.73
C LYS A 53 -8.89 -21.19 -4.41
N GLN A 54 -9.11 -20.80 -3.15
CA GLN A 54 -8.96 -19.43 -2.68
C GLN A 54 -7.48 -19.04 -2.63
N GLN A 55 -6.61 -19.94 -2.15
CA GLN A 55 -5.16 -19.74 -2.12
C GLN A 55 -4.59 -19.52 -3.54
N ASN A 56 -4.99 -20.37 -4.49
CA ASN A 56 -4.54 -20.23 -5.88
C ASN A 56 -5.08 -18.96 -6.55
N CYS A 57 -6.33 -18.58 -6.27
CA CYS A 57 -6.91 -17.34 -6.78
C CYS A 57 -6.16 -16.10 -6.26
N LEU A 58 -5.86 -16.04 -4.95
CA LEU A 58 -5.12 -14.92 -4.34
C LEU A 58 -3.72 -14.79 -4.93
N ALA A 59 -3.02 -15.91 -5.13
CA ALA A 59 -1.70 -15.92 -5.78
C ALA A 59 -1.76 -15.35 -7.21
N LEU A 60 -2.77 -15.76 -7.98
CA LEU A 60 -2.96 -15.28 -9.35
C LEU A 60 -3.36 -13.80 -9.42
N ALA A 61 -4.21 -13.35 -8.49
CA ALA A 61 -4.69 -11.98 -8.44
C ALA A 61 -3.56 -11.00 -8.07
N ALA A 62 -2.67 -11.38 -7.16
CA ALA A 62 -1.46 -10.61 -6.84
C ALA A 62 -0.53 -10.47 -8.04
N LEU A 63 -0.33 -11.54 -8.82
CA LEU A 63 0.55 -11.51 -10.01
C LEU A 63 0.01 -10.69 -11.19
N ARG A 64 -1.31 -10.55 -11.30
CA ARG A 64 -1.97 -9.79 -12.40
C ARG A 64 -2.12 -8.30 -12.12
N SER A 65 -1.76 -7.85 -10.91
CA SER A 65 -1.89 -6.46 -10.48
C SER A 65 -0.58 -5.69 -10.57
N SER A 66 0.48 -6.35 -11.05
CA SER A 66 1.84 -5.84 -11.28
C SER A 66 2.06 -5.40 -12.71
#